data_AF-A0A258EPX2-F1
#
_entry.id   AF-A0A258EPX2-F1
#
_cell.length_a   1.000
_cell.length_b   1.000
_cell.length_c   1.000
_cell.angle_alpha   90.00
_cell.angle_beta   90.00
_cell.angle_gamma   90.00
#
_symmetry.space_group_name_H-M   'P 1'
#
loop_
_entity.id
_entity.type
_entity.pdbx_description
1 polymer ?
#
loop_
_entity_poly.entity_id
_entity_poly.type
_entity_poly.pdbx_seq_one_letter_code
_entity_poly.pdbx_strand_id
1 'polypeptide(L)'
;HISYTQTKPQTTMKKIFFFTILISVIFLTNCSKDDSNLENGFNVNGKNYSTNYAYIEQYGYKCMLIFSSADKYSSSYIENRGRFDLIYLIKGELTLDTYTISRGIDDTVEFTKDIQMENGLFTSLGTDLAQQTSGFSSIKSAKVSIHSLEFDNEGNVNKIDIDYSFDWDGIKVRGSYNGVVRVAPEIR
;
A
#
# COMPACT_ATOMS: atom_id res chain seq x y z
N HIS A 1 28.03 -50.18 -72.22
CA HIS A 1 27.49 -50.39 -70.85
C HIS A 1 28.16 -49.41 -69.91
N ILE A 2 27.46 -48.35 -69.53
CA ILE A 2 27.96 -47.33 -68.61
C ILE A 2 27.18 -47.52 -67.31
N SER A 3 27.89 -47.95 -66.27
CA SER A 3 27.34 -48.13 -64.92
C SER A 3 27.79 -46.96 -64.05
N TYR A 4 26.82 -46.30 -63.43
CA TYR A 4 27.00 -45.26 -62.42
C TYR A 4 27.07 -45.90 -61.03
N THR A 5 27.94 -45.38 -60.17
CA THR A 5 27.72 -45.48 -58.71
C THR A 5 28.18 -44.20 -58.00
N GLN A 6 27.21 -43.61 -57.30
CA GLN A 6 27.21 -42.50 -56.32
C GLN A 6 28.16 -42.76 -55.12
N THR A 7 28.52 -41.88 -54.17
CA THR A 7 28.28 -40.47 -53.77
C THR A 7 29.32 -40.18 -52.67
N LYS A 8 29.66 -38.90 -52.43
CA LYS A 8 30.24 -38.46 -51.14
C LYS A 8 29.82 -37.00 -50.88
N PRO A 9 29.23 -36.67 -49.72
CA PRO A 9 28.99 -35.29 -49.34
C PRO A 9 30.16 -34.79 -48.50
N GLN A 10 30.66 -33.60 -48.79
CA GLN A 10 31.58 -32.88 -47.92
C GLN A 10 31.10 -31.44 -47.74
N THR A 11 30.89 -31.10 -46.45
CA THR A 11 31.15 -29.80 -45.79
C THR A 11 30.77 -28.54 -46.57
N THR A 12 29.94 -27.63 -46.08
CA THR A 12 30.19 -26.68 -44.97
C THR A 12 28.94 -25.77 -44.98
N MET A 13 28.19 -25.50 -43.91
CA MET A 13 28.48 -24.48 -42.91
C MET A 13 27.31 -24.50 -41.91
N LYS A 14 27.60 -24.82 -40.65
CA LYS A 14 26.77 -24.43 -39.49
C LYS A 14 26.88 -22.92 -39.34
N LYS A 15 25.80 -22.14 -39.57
CA LYS A 15 25.77 -20.71 -39.17
C LYS A 15 24.41 -20.02 -39.27
N ILE A 16 23.33 -20.64 -38.79
CA ILE A 16 22.08 -19.88 -38.52
C ILE A 16 21.43 -20.45 -37.25
N PHE A 17 21.94 -20.06 -36.09
CA PHE A 17 21.32 -20.32 -34.78
C PHE A 17 21.59 -19.18 -33.78
N PHE A 18 21.60 -17.93 -34.27
CA PHE A 18 21.86 -16.74 -33.43
C PHE A 18 20.69 -15.74 -33.36
N PHE A 19 19.49 -16.12 -33.82
CA PHE A 19 18.32 -15.23 -33.80
C PHE A 19 17.16 -15.66 -32.89
N THR A 20 17.42 -16.56 -31.93
CA THR A 20 16.39 -17.06 -30.98
C THR A 20 16.66 -16.73 -29.50
N ILE A 21 17.70 -15.95 -29.18
CA ILE A 21 18.04 -15.59 -27.79
C ILE A 21 17.77 -14.10 -27.47
N LEU A 22 17.41 -13.27 -28.47
CA LEU A 22 17.22 -11.83 -28.25
C LEU A 22 15.79 -11.41 -27.85
N ILE A 23 14.78 -12.29 -27.99
CA ILE A 23 13.38 -11.99 -27.59
C ILE A 23 13.09 -12.43 -26.14
N SER A 24 13.89 -13.33 -25.57
CA SER A 24 13.75 -13.80 -24.19
C SER A 24 14.39 -12.89 -23.13
N VAL A 25 15.16 -11.86 -23.53
CA VAL A 25 15.75 -10.89 -22.59
C VAL A 25 14.79 -9.71 -22.29
N ILE A 26 13.82 -9.43 -23.17
CA ILE A 26 12.86 -8.33 -22.95
C ILE A 26 11.77 -8.71 -21.93
N PHE A 27 11.50 -10.00 -21.74
CA PHE A 27 10.50 -10.47 -20.75
C PHE A 27 11.05 -10.72 -19.35
N LEU A 28 12.36 -10.59 -19.11
CA LEU A 28 12.97 -10.87 -17.80
C LEU A 28 13.41 -9.63 -17.02
N THR A 29 13.18 -8.41 -17.53
CA THR A 29 13.56 -7.17 -16.81
C THR A 29 12.41 -6.49 -16.05
N ASN A 30 11.19 -7.05 -16.05
CA ASN A 30 10.09 -6.55 -15.20
C ASN A 30 9.78 -7.49 -14.02
N CYS A 31 10.82 -8.03 -13.42
CA CYS A 31 10.73 -8.44 -12.02
C CYS A 31 11.28 -7.27 -11.19
N SER A 32 10.48 -6.21 -11.02
CA SER A 32 10.80 -5.20 -10.01
C SER A 32 10.81 -5.94 -8.67
N LYS A 33 11.99 -6.04 -8.07
CA LYS A 33 12.12 -6.30 -6.65
C LYS A 33 11.53 -5.09 -5.93
N ASP A 34 10.20 -5.05 -5.82
CA ASP A 34 9.48 -4.07 -5.00
C ASP A 34 9.52 -4.51 -3.53
N ASP A 35 10.74 -4.58 -3.00
CA ASP A 35 11.02 -4.56 -1.56
C ASP A 35 11.63 -3.18 -1.25
N SER A 36 10.90 -2.11 -1.56
CA SER A 36 11.19 -0.85 -0.90
C SER A 36 10.68 -0.98 0.53
N ASN A 37 11.57 -1.33 1.45
CA ASN A 37 11.37 -1.09 2.88
C ASN A 37 11.13 0.42 3.04
N LEU A 38 9.88 0.85 2.96
CA LEU A 38 9.53 2.20 3.34
C LEU A 38 9.53 2.22 4.86
N GLU A 39 10.40 3.05 5.43
CA GLU A 39 10.28 3.44 6.82
C GLU A 39 9.24 4.57 6.85
N ASN A 40 8.10 4.33 7.50
CA ASN A 40 7.01 5.29 7.69
C ASN A 40 6.42 5.86 6.39
N GLY A 41 5.53 5.11 5.76
CA GLY A 41 4.76 5.56 4.62
C GLY A 41 4.03 4.44 3.91
N PHE A 42 3.63 4.69 2.68
CA PHE A 42 2.94 3.70 1.86
C PHE A 42 3.35 3.78 0.40
N ASN A 43 3.29 2.64 -0.27
CA ASN A 43 3.47 2.45 -1.69
C ASN A 43 2.10 2.20 -2.33
N VAL A 44 1.79 2.89 -3.44
CA VAL A 44 0.65 2.58 -4.31
C VAL A 44 1.18 2.26 -5.69
N ASN A 45 0.98 1.01 -6.15
CA ASN A 45 1.42 0.54 -7.47
C ASN A 45 2.87 0.90 -7.82
N GLY A 46 3.80 0.73 -6.89
CA GLY A 46 5.22 1.01 -7.10
C GLY A 46 5.64 2.46 -6.82
N LYS A 47 4.72 3.37 -6.53
CA LYS A 47 5.04 4.76 -6.14
C LYS A 47 4.92 4.96 -4.63
N ASN A 48 5.97 5.53 -4.05
CA ASN A 48 6.11 5.75 -2.60
C ASN A 48 5.59 7.13 -2.16
N TYR A 49 4.98 7.15 -0.97
CA TYR A 49 4.46 8.32 -0.28
C TYR A 49 4.90 8.26 1.19
N SER A 50 5.49 9.35 1.69
CA SER A 50 5.97 9.45 3.06
C SER A 50 4.84 9.75 4.04
N THR A 51 4.89 9.15 5.22
CA THR A 51 4.06 9.49 6.36
C THR A 51 4.92 10.15 7.42
N ASN A 52 4.61 11.40 7.76
CA ASN A 52 5.31 12.16 8.80
C ASN A 52 4.50 12.23 10.10
N TYR A 53 3.18 12.01 10.01
CA TYR A 53 2.24 12.13 11.12
C TYR A 53 1.26 10.97 11.08
N ALA A 54 0.93 10.43 12.25
CA ALA A 54 -0.14 9.45 12.39
C ALA A 54 -1.16 9.96 13.40
N TYR A 55 -2.43 9.73 13.12
CA TYR A 55 -3.56 10.09 13.96
C TYR A 55 -4.45 8.89 14.21
N ILE A 56 -5.00 8.84 15.41
CA ILE A 56 -6.01 7.88 15.82
C ILE A 56 -7.27 8.62 16.24
N GLU A 57 -8.43 8.13 15.81
CA GLU A 57 -9.73 8.63 16.25
C GLU A 57 -10.63 7.45 16.60
N GLN A 58 -11.17 7.46 17.81
CA GLN A 58 -12.00 6.38 18.33
C GLN A 58 -13.47 6.76 18.26
N TYR A 59 -14.30 5.89 17.66
CA TYR A 59 -15.74 6.09 17.53
C TYR A 59 -16.48 4.82 17.93
N GLY A 60 -16.95 4.77 19.18
CA GLY A 60 -17.66 3.60 19.70
C GLY A 60 -16.79 2.35 19.66
N TYR A 61 -17.10 1.40 18.77
CA TYR A 61 -16.36 0.15 18.57
C TYR A 61 -15.37 0.19 17.39
N LYS A 62 -15.21 1.37 16.77
CA LYS A 62 -14.36 1.59 15.60
C LYS A 62 -13.19 2.49 15.96
N CYS A 63 -12.12 2.35 15.21
CA CYS A 63 -10.98 3.22 15.24
C CYS A 63 -10.52 3.56 13.83
N MET A 64 -10.53 4.85 13.54
CA MET A 64 -9.96 5.39 12.33
C MET A 64 -8.48 5.63 12.55
N LEU A 65 -7.66 4.99 11.73
CA LEU A 65 -6.22 5.26 11.65
C LEU A 65 -5.96 6.13 10.43
N ILE A 66 -5.17 7.19 10.62
CA ILE A 66 -4.81 8.14 9.56
C ILE A 66 -3.31 8.33 9.55
N PHE A 67 -2.70 8.16 8.39
CA PHE A 67 -1.28 8.36 8.14
C PHE A 67 -1.14 9.49 7.13
N SER A 68 -0.50 10.59 7.51
CA SER A 68 -0.40 11.80 6.71
C SER A 68 1.04 12.28 6.52
N SER A 69 1.32 12.88 5.36
CA SER A 69 2.55 13.61 5.11
C SER A 69 2.60 14.99 5.79
N ALA A 70 1.48 15.53 6.26
CA ALA A 70 1.39 16.86 6.88
C ALA A 70 0.71 16.85 8.26
N ASP A 71 0.99 17.90 9.03
CA ASP A 71 0.39 18.04 10.36
C ASP A 71 -1.02 18.61 10.24
N LYS A 72 -2.03 17.85 10.67
CA LYS A 72 -3.43 18.28 10.74
C LYS A 72 -3.68 19.50 11.64
N TYR A 73 -2.76 19.82 12.55
CA TYR A 73 -2.85 21.04 13.36
C TYR A 73 -2.40 22.30 12.60
N SER A 74 -1.81 22.18 11.42
CA SER A 74 -1.47 23.33 10.59
C SER A 74 -2.72 23.96 9.99
N SER A 75 -2.78 25.30 9.98
CA SER A 75 -3.89 26.06 9.40
C SER A 75 -3.97 25.95 7.86
N SER A 76 -2.87 25.53 7.23
CA SER A 76 -2.82 25.22 5.80
C SER A 76 -1.75 24.17 5.47
N TYR A 77 -2.07 23.25 4.56
CA TYR A 77 -1.15 22.23 4.06
C TYR A 77 -1.66 21.60 2.77
N ILE A 78 -0.74 20.92 2.08
CA ILE A 78 -1.07 19.91 1.07
C ILE A 78 -0.53 18.59 1.58
N GLU A 79 -1.37 17.55 1.57
CA GLU A 79 -0.98 16.24 2.10
C GLU A 79 -1.33 15.07 1.18
N ASN A 80 -0.55 14.01 1.35
CA ASN A 80 -0.93 12.66 0.98
C ASN A 80 -1.39 11.95 2.26
N ARG A 81 -2.49 11.22 2.16
CA ARG A 81 -3.15 10.59 3.30
C ARG A 81 -3.48 9.13 3.00
N GLY A 82 -3.12 8.23 3.90
CA GLY A 82 -3.74 6.92 4.04
C GLY A 82 -4.70 6.94 5.23
N ARG A 83 -5.89 6.37 5.07
CA ARG A 83 -6.91 6.22 6.10
C ARG A 83 -7.53 4.84 5.98
N PHE A 84 -7.74 4.18 7.12
CA PHE A 84 -8.61 3.02 7.17
C PHE A 84 -9.23 2.85 8.55
N ASP A 85 -10.43 2.28 8.57
CA ASP A 85 -11.20 2.08 9.77
C ASP A 85 -11.04 0.62 10.24
N LEU A 86 -10.68 0.43 11.51
CA LEU A 86 -10.59 -0.87 12.18
C LEU A 86 -11.73 -1.03 13.17
N ILE A 87 -12.36 -2.20 13.23
CA ILE A 87 -13.32 -2.58 14.27
C ILE A 87 -12.62 -3.39 15.36
N TYR A 88 -12.83 -3.00 16.61
CA TYR A 88 -12.48 -3.79 17.78
C TYR A 88 -13.58 -4.79 18.08
N LEU A 89 -13.31 -6.08 17.89
CA LEU A 89 -14.29 -7.13 18.09
C LEU A 89 -14.56 -7.42 19.58
N ILE A 90 -13.63 -7.02 20.48
CA ILE A 90 -13.72 -7.28 21.92
C ILE A 90 -13.14 -6.06 22.68
N LYS A 91 -13.96 -5.45 23.56
CA LYS A 91 -13.61 -4.39 24.55
C LYS A 91 -13.28 -2.97 24.06
N GLY A 92 -13.42 -2.63 22.77
CA GLY A 92 -13.34 -1.23 22.33
C GLY A 92 -11.93 -0.62 22.35
N GLU A 93 -10.89 -1.45 22.47
CA GLU A 93 -9.48 -1.03 22.49
C GLU A 93 -8.73 -1.61 21.28
N LEU A 94 -7.74 -0.85 20.77
CA LEU A 94 -6.77 -1.34 19.78
C LEU A 94 -5.91 -2.43 20.41
N THR A 95 -5.79 -3.56 19.73
CA THR A 95 -5.05 -4.73 20.25
C THR A 95 -3.96 -5.15 19.28
N LEU A 96 -2.95 -5.83 19.81
CA LEU A 96 -1.93 -6.50 19.00
C LEU A 96 -2.57 -7.70 18.28
N ASP A 97 -2.99 -7.48 17.04
CA ASP A 97 -3.66 -8.49 16.21
C ASP A 97 -3.40 -8.23 14.73
N THR A 98 -3.81 -9.18 13.90
CA THR A 98 -3.94 -9.03 12.46
C THR A 98 -5.41 -8.92 12.07
N TYR A 99 -5.78 -7.75 11.56
CA TYR A 99 -7.11 -7.42 11.06
C TYR A 99 -7.18 -7.73 9.56
N THR A 100 -8.31 -8.26 9.11
CA THR A 100 -8.60 -8.57 7.71
C THR A 100 -10.01 -8.12 7.35
N ILE A 101 -10.38 -8.17 6.07
CA ILE A 101 -11.75 -7.85 5.59
C ILE A 101 -12.81 -8.65 6.37
N SER A 102 -12.57 -9.94 6.59
CA SER A 102 -13.52 -10.81 7.31
C SER A 102 -13.49 -10.61 8.83
N ARG A 103 -12.52 -9.85 9.34
CA ARG A 103 -12.26 -9.70 10.78
C ARG A 103 -11.60 -8.36 11.06
N GLY A 104 -12.42 -7.33 11.24
CA GLY A 104 -12.01 -6.10 11.91
C GLY A 104 -11.46 -4.99 11.01
N ILE A 105 -11.50 -5.11 9.69
CA ILE A 105 -11.42 -3.96 8.77
C ILE A 105 -12.84 -3.56 8.40
N ASP A 106 -13.12 -2.25 8.37
CA ASP A 106 -14.46 -1.69 8.22
C ASP A 106 -14.64 -0.75 7.02
N ASP A 107 -15.85 -0.20 6.86
CA ASP A 107 -16.42 0.48 5.68
C ASP A 107 -15.51 1.42 4.86
N THR A 108 -14.50 2.05 5.46
CA THR A 108 -13.64 3.02 4.76
C THR A 108 -12.18 2.58 4.70
N VAL A 109 -11.64 2.55 3.48
CA VAL A 109 -10.20 2.47 3.19
C VAL A 109 -9.89 3.48 2.08
N GLU A 110 -9.05 4.46 2.36
CA GLU A 110 -8.78 5.58 1.47
C GLU A 110 -7.27 5.91 1.44
N PHE A 111 -6.73 6.04 0.24
CA PHE A 111 -5.40 6.57 -0.02
C PHE A 111 -5.55 7.70 -1.03
N THR A 112 -5.30 8.91 -0.59
CA THR A 112 -5.55 10.13 -1.35
C THR A 112 -4.30 10.97 -1.42
N LYS A 113 -4.13 11.67 -2.53
CA LYS A 113 -3.02 12.59 -2.75
C LYS A 113 -3.54 14.00 -2.98
N ASP A 114 -2.68 14.98 -2.73
CA ASP A 114 -2.96 16.38 -3.01
C ASP A 114 -4.24 16.90 -2.31
N ILE A 115 -4.50 16.44 -1.08
CA ILE A 115 -5.55 17.04 -0.23
C ILE A 115 -5.03 18.38 0.25
N GLN A 116 -5.70 19.46 -0.12
CA GLN A 116 -5.43 20.79 0.41
C GLN A 116 -6.32 21.06 1.63
N MET A 117 -5.69 21.55 2.69
CA MET A 117 -6.37 22.19 3.80
C MET A 117 -6.05 23.69 3.75
N GLU A 118 -7.08 24.52 3.82
CA GLU A 118 -6.93 25.96 3.99
C GLU A 118 -8.06 26.49 4.90
N ASN A 119 -7.68 27.16 6.00
CA ASN A 119 -8.63 27.76 6.95
C ASN A 119 -9.69 26.78 7.50
N GLY A 120 -9.31 25.51 7.70
CA GLY A 120 -10.24 24.46 8.18
C GLY A 120 -11.05 23.76 7.07
N LEU A 121 -10.93 24.19 5.81
CA LEU A 121 -11.63 23.59 4.68
C LEU A 121 -10.72 22.63 3.91
N PHE A 122 -11.16 21.38 3.77
CA PHE A 122 -10.51 20.37 2.96
C PHE A 122 -11.02 20.41 1.51
N THR A 123 -10.10 20.37 0.55
CA THR A 123 -10.40 20.22 -0.88
C THR A 123 -9.45 19.20 -1.49
N SER A 124 -9.98 18.19 -2.17
CA SER A 124 -9.14 17.31 -2.99
C SER A 124 -8.81 18.00 -4.30
N LEU A 125 -7.52 18.11 -4.63
CA LEU A 125 -7.04 18.74 -5.88
C LEU A 125 -6.92 17.73 -7.04
N GLY A 126 -7.26 16.47 -6.83
CA GLY A 126 -7.14 15.42 -7.84
C GLY A 126 -7.98 14.20 -7.53
N THR A 127 -7.75 13.13 -8.28
CA THR A 127 -8.34 11.82 -7.99
C THR A 127 -7.57 11.14 -6.88
N ASP A 128 -8.29 10.48 -5.99
CA ASP A 128 -7.71 9.62 -4.96
C ASP A 128 -6.82 8.56 -5.62
N LEU A 129 -5.73 8.20 -4.94
CA LEU A 129 -4.84 7.15 -5.42
C LEU A 129 -5.59 5.83 -5.47
N ALA A 130 -6.41 5.61 -4.45
CA ALA A 130 -7.11 4.36 -4.23
C ALA A 130 -8.15 4.54 -3.10
N GLN A 131 -9.44 4.35 -3.36
CA GLN A 131 -10.49 4.63 -2.36
C GLN A 131 -11.62 3.59 -2.39
N GLN A 132 -12.12 3.26 -1.21
CA GLN A 132 -13.34 2.49 -0.95
C GLN A 132 -14.09 3.13 0.23
N THR A 133 -15.33 3.58 0.00
CA THR A 133 -16.15 4.27 1.03
C THR A 133 -17.47 3.58 1.35
N SER A 134 -17.75 2.41 0.74
CA SER A 134 -19.00 1.67 1.00
C SER A 134 -18.88 0.19 0.64
N GLY A 135 -18.82 -0.69 1.64
CA GLY A 135 -18.72 -2.14 1.47
C GLY A 135 -17.37 -2.62 0.92
N PHE A 136 -17.21 -3.93 0.79
CA PHE A 136 -15.92 -4.57 0.46
C PHE A 136 -15.89 -5.36 -0.85
N SER A 137 -16.88 -5.17 -1.72
CA SER A 137 -17.04 -6.00 -2.93
C SER A 137 -15.88 -5.89 -3.93
N SER A 138 -15.12 -4.79 -3.91
CA SER A 138 -13.96 -4.52 -4.77
C SER A 138 -12.63 -4.87 -4.10
N ILE A 139 -12.58 -5.00 -2.77
CA ILE A 139 -11.34 -5.33 -2.06
C ILE A 139 -11.11 -6.84 -2.14
N LYS A 140 -10.07 -7.21 -2.88
CA LYS A 140 -9.64 -8.61 -3.07
C LYS A 140 -8.93 -9.15 -1.83
N SER A 141 -8.11 -8.31 -1.19
CA SER A 141 -7.44 -8.66 0.06
C SER A 141 -7.13 -7.43 0.88
N ALA A 142 -7.22 -7.54 2.20
CA ALA A 142 -6.73 -6.54 3.12
C ALA A 142 -6.17 -7.21 4.37
N LYS A 143 -5.06 -6.68 4.87
CA LYS A 143 -4.37 -7.13 6.06
C LYS A 143 -3.77 -5.93 6.77
N VAL A 144 -4.05 -5.79 8.05
CA VAL A 144 -3.41 -4.80 8.93
C VAL A 144 -2.87 -5.55 10.14
N SER A 145 -1.57 -5.47 10.39
CA SER A 145 -0.90 -6.14 11.50
C SER A 145 -0.31 -5.11 12.44
N ILE A 146 -0.74 -5.13 13.70
CA ILE A 146 -0.22 -4.26 14.76
C ILE A 146 0.79 -5.06 15.56
N HIS A 147 2.05 -4.64 15.50
CA HIS A 147 3.17 -5.32 16.13
C HIS A 147 3.42 -4.80 17.54
N SER A 148 3.19 -3.51 17.77
CA SER A 148 3.33 -2.89 19.09
C SER A 148 2.41 -1.70 19.29
N LEU A 149 2.06 -1.46 20.56
CA LEU A 149 1.30 -0.32 21.06
C LEU A 149 1.97 0.16 22.34
N GLU A 150 2.23 1.47 22.42
CA GLU A 150 2.54 2.15 23.67
C GLU A 150 1.37 3.07 24.03
N PHE A 151 1.08 3.19 25.32
CA PHE A 151 0.00 4.01 25.83
C PHE A 151 0.57 5.14 26.71
N ASP A 152 -0.10 6.30 26.71
CA ASP A 152 0.18 7.38 27.65
C ASP A 152 -0.42 7.10 29.05
N ASN A 153 -0.25 8.04 29.98
CA ASN A 153 -0.74 7.89 31.36
C ASN A 153 -2.27 7.93 31.44
N GLU A 154 -2.91 8.46 30.40
CA GLU A 154 -4.35 8.58 30.23
C GLU A 154 -4.95 7.34 29.56
N GLY A 155 -4.12 6.38 29.13
CA GLY A 155 -4.52 5.13 28.49
C GLY A 155 -4.78 5.26 26.98
N ASN A 156 -4.40 6.37 26.35
CA ASN A 156 -4.48 6.53 24.91
C ASN A 156 -3.25 5.94 24.24
N VAL A 157 -3.43 5.37 23.05
CA VAL A 157 -2.29 4.96 22.21
C VAL A 157 -1.45 6.20 21.90
N ASN A 158 -0.16 6.17 22.23
CA ASN A 158 0.78 7.27 21.97
C ASN A 158 1.90 6.86 20.99
N LYS A 159 2.14 5.57 20.79
CA LYS A 159 2.94 5.02 19.67
C LYS A 159 2.33 3.75 19.13
N ILE A 160 2.58 3.52 17.84
CA ILE A 160 2.17 2.30 17.14
C ILE A 160 3.30 1.82 16.22
N ASP A 161 3.44 0.50 16.12
CA ASP A 161 4.18 -0.17 15.06
C ASP A 161 3.21 -1.05 14.27
N ILE A 162 3.04 -0.76 13.00
CA ILE A 162 1.98 -1.32 12.15
C ILE A 162 2.46 -1.54 10.72
N ASP A 163 2.08 -2.67 10.16
CA ASP A 163 2.14 -2.95 8.72
C ASP A 163 0.72 -3.09 8.17
N TYR A 164 0.50 -2.62 6.95
CA TYR A 164 -0.78 -2.79 6.27
C TYR A 164 -0.61 -3.05 4.78
N SER A 165 -1.51 -3.86 4.23
CA SER A 165 -1.60 -4.13 2.81
C SER A 165 -3.05 -4.28 2.36
N PHE A 166 -3.32 -3.74 1.18
CA PHE A 166 -4.64 -3.72 0.58
C PHE A 166 -4.49 -3.98 -0.94
N ASP A 167 -5.39 -4.78 -1.52
CA ASP A 167 -5.49 -5.04 -2.96
C ASP A 167 -6.95 -4.92 -3.39
N TRP A 168 -7.22 -4.02 -4.34
CA TRP A 168 -8.54 -3.79 -4.92
C TRP A 168 -8.39 -3.40 -6.38
N ASP A 169 -9.14 -4.09 -7.25
CA ASP A 169 -9.19 -3.80 -8.69
C ASP A 169 -7.83 -3.59 -9.39
N GLY A 170 -6.78 -4.27 -8.90
CA GLY A 170 -5.43 -4.20 -9.46
C GLY A 170 -4.57 -3.06 -8.90
N ILE A 171 -5.12 -2.24 -7.99
CA ILE A 171 -4.36 -1.32 -7.16
C ILE A 171 -3.86 -2.06 -5.93
N LYS A 172 -2.54 -2.04 -5.73
CA LYS A 172 -1.87 -2.62 -4.57
C LYS A 172 -1.31 -1.52 -3.70
N VAL A 173 -1.68 -1.55 -2.44
CA VAL A 173 -1.12 -0.69 -1.41
C VAL A 173 -0.38 -1.52 -0.38
N ARG A 174 0.81 -1.08 -0.01
CA ARG A 174 1.60 -1.61 1.10
C ARG A 174 2.17 -0.44 1.88
N GLY A 175 2.01 -0.44 3.19
CA GLY A 175 2.60 0.60 4.02
C GLY A 175 2.97 0.08 5.39
N SER A 176 3.76 0.87 6.07
CA SER A 176 4.18 0.63 7.44
C SER A 176 4.29 1.97 8.16
N TYR A 177 4.15 1.92 9.47
CA TYR A 177 4.42 3.05 10.33
C TYR A 177 4.89 2.57 11.69
N ASN A 178 6.00 3.10 12.15
CA ASN A 178 6.54 2.93 13.48
C ASN A 178 6.85 4.32 14.03
N GLY A 179 6.03 4.78 14.97
CA GLY A 179 6.21 6.10 15.53
C GLY A 179 5.08 6.57 16.42
N VAL A 180 5.16 7.85 16.77
CA VAL A 180 4.18 8.52 17.62
C VAL A 180 2.86 8.66 16.88
N VAL A 181 1.75 8.43 17.59
CA VAL A 181 0.41 8.75 17.12
C VAL A 181 -0.15 9.91 17.93
N ARG A 182 -0.99 10.72 17.29
CA ARG A 182 -1.67 11.85 17.93
C ARG A 182 -3.17 11.60 17.91
N VAL A 183 -3.90 12.17 18.86
CA VAL A 183 -5.36 12.24 18.75
C VAL A 183 -5.70 13.16 17.58
N ALA A 184 -6.58 12.74 16.67
CA ALA A 184 -7.01 13.60 15.57
C ALA A 184 -7.69 14.86 16.14
N PRO A 185 -7.45 16.06 15.59
CA PRO A 185 -8.19 17.25 16.01
C PRO A 185 -9.68 17.06 15.70
N GLU A 186 -10.55 17.41 16.65
CA GLU A 186 -11.98 17.55 16.38
C GLU A 186 -12.15 18.60 15.26
N ILE A 187 -12.66 18.18 14.10
CA ILE A 187 -13.11 19.13 13.08
C ILE A 187 -14.42 19.71 13.62
N ARG A 188 -14.35 20.91 14.24
CA ARG A 188 -15.52 21.66 14.71
C ARG A 188 -16.16 22.46 13.60
#